data_AF-A0A0Q5VCK0-F1
#
_entry.id   AF-A0A0Q5VCK0-F1
#
_cell.length_a   1.000
_cell.length_b   1.000
_cell.length_c   1.000
_cell.angle_alpha   90.00
_cell.angle_beta   90.00
_cell.angle_gamma   90.00
#
_symmetry.space_group_name_H-M   'P 1'
#
loop_
_entity.id
_entity.type
_entity.pdbx_description
1 polymer ?
#
loop_
_entity_poly.entity_id
_entity_poly.type
_entity_poly.pdbx_seq_one_letter_code
_entity_poly.pdbx_strand_id
1 'polypeptide(L)'
;MLFEPKASDFEATDLENALLRTAVGDYAAEAAVLLLANAGHWLPQLAAAGLIAVDYDDDPTGPPTGQAPGVGWASVTWVDIDPALREGRIHGSSGQLRILRAAASIADGQALDLGDVASGLDRRHLLLLLAAIAHTGGSHEHRTQDVYPDTGAVFLSDPLPSLQAWPPRD
;
A
#
# COMPACT_ATOMS: atom_id res chain seq x y z
N MET A 1 1.52 33.34 1.44
CA MET A 1 0.64 32.15 1.43
C MET A 1 1.42 31.08 0.69
N LEU A 2 1.98 30.09 1.38
CA LEU A 2 2.38 28.85 0.72
C LEU A 2 1.09 28.06 0.48
N PHE A 3 0.92 27.54 -0.73
CA PHE A 3 -0.21 26.67 -1.06
C PHE A 3 -0.04 25.35 -0.30
N GLU A 4 -1.12 24.81 0.25
CA GLU A 4 -1.14 23.47 0.82
C GLU A 4 -0.87 22.45 -0.30
N PRO A 5 0.08 21.52 -0.11
CA PRO A 5 0.41 20.53 -1.14
C PRO A 5 -0.81 19.69 -1.49
N LYS A 6 -0.99 19.39 -2.77
CA LYS A 6 -1.99 18.42 -3.22
C LYS A 6 -1.29 17.19 -3.76
N ALA A 7 -1.83 16.02 -3.44
CA ALA A 7 -1.29 14.76 -3.96
C ALA A 7 -1.22 14.74 -5.49
N SER A 8 -2.16 15.39 -6.17
CA SER A 8 -2.18 15.51 -7.64
C SER A 8 -0.98 16.23 -8.25
N ASP A 9 -0.19 16.93 -7.43
CA ASP A 9 0.98 17.70 -7.88
C ASP A 9 2.26 16.84 -7.89
N PHE A 10 2.19 15.59 -7.44
CA PHE A 10 3.33 14.67 -7.34
C PHE A 10 3.19 13.48 -8.28
N GLU A 11 4.32 12.93 -8.71
CA GLU A 11 4.36 11.69 -9.47
C GLU A 11 3.88 10.50 -8.63
N ALA A 12 3.29 9.50 -9.28
CA ALA A 12 2.76 8.32 -8.58
C ALA A 12 3.84 7.59 -7.76
N THR A 13 5.08 7.57 -8.23
CA THR A 13 6.22 6.98 -7.52
C THR A 13 6.58 7.75 -6.26
N ASP A 14 6.46 9.09 -6.27
CA ASP A 14 6.73 9.92 -5.10
C ASP A 14 5.65 9.72 -4.03
N LEU A 15 4.39 9.66 -4.46
CA LEU A 15 3.26 9.33 -3.58
C LEU A 15 3.39 7.93 -3.00
N GLU A 16 3.74 6.93 -3.81
CA GLU A 16 3.99 5.56 -3.35
C GLU A 16 5.07 5.56 -2.26
N ASN A 17 6.20 6.21 -2.50
CA ASN A 17 7.29 6.27 -1.52
C ASN A 17 6.86 6.94 -0.22
N ALA A 18 6.11 8.04 -0.29
CA ALA A 18 5.62 8.72 0.91
C ALA A 18 4.59 7.89 1.68
N LEU A 19 3.66 7.24 0.97
CA LEU A 19 2.68 6.33 1.58
C LEU A 19 3.37 5.16 2.27
N LEU A 20 4.37 4.55 1.63
CA LEU A 20 5.14 3.46 2.22
C LEU A 20 5.96 3.91 3.43
N ARG A 21 6.59 5.10 3.37
CA ARG A 21 7.28 5.68 4.53
C ARG A 21 6.35 5.87 5.72
N THR A 22 5.13 6.36 5.49
CA THR A 22 4.12 6.48 6.54
C THR A 22 3.69 5.12 7.10
N ALA A 23 3.60 4.11 6.23
CA ALA A 23 3.11 2.77 6.59
C ALA A 23 4.15 1.87 7.28
N VAL A 24 5.43 2.26 7.33
CA VAL A 24 6.52 1.40 7.82
C VAL A 24 6.19 0.76 9.17
N GLY A 25 6.21 -0.57 9.20
CA GLY A 25 5.95 -1.37 10.40
C GLY A 25 4.48 -1.72 10.62
N ASP A 26 3.57 -1.14 9.85
CA ASP A 26 2.18 -1.61 9.70
C ASP A 26 2.06 -2.37 8.37
N TYR A 27 2.24 -3.69 8.43
CA TYR A 27 2.21 -4.54 7.24
C TYR A 27 0.85 -4.56 6.53
N ALA A 28 -0.24 -4.22 7.21
CA ALA A 28 -1.54 -4.09 6.56
C ALA A 28 -1.57 -2.82 5.70
N ALA A 29 -1.17 -1.69 6.27
CA ALA A 29 -1.06 -0.43 5.54
C ALA A 29 -0.07 -0.52 4.36
N GLU A 30 1.11 -1.12 4.58
CA GLU A 30 2.10 -1.35 3.51
C GLU A 30 1.53 -2.20 2.38
N ALA A 31 0.88 -3.31 2.71
CA ALA A 31 0.29 -4.22 1.73
C ALA A 31 -0.80 -3.54 0.89
N ALA A 32 -1.64 -2.71 1.51
CA ALA A 32 -2.67 -1.96 0.79
C ALA A 32 -2.08 -0.95 -0.19
N VAL A 33 -1.05 -0.21 0.23
CA VAL A 33 -0.33 0.75 -0.65
C VAL A 33 0.34 0.02 -1.80
N LEU A 34 1.08 -1.06 -1.52
CA LEU A 34 1.72 -1.88 -2.56
C LEU A 34 0.70 -2.50 -3.51
N LEU A 35 -0.47 -2.93 -3.02
CA LEU A 35 -1.53 -3.47 -3.86
C LEU A 35 -2.06 -2.42 -4.86
N LEU A 36 -2.30 -1.20 -4.40
CA LEU A 36 -2.74 -0.10 -5.26
C LEU A 36 -1.66 0.34 -6.25
N ALA A 37 -0.41 0.43 -5.80
CA ALA A 37 0.73 0.84 -6.61
C ALA A 37 1.04 -0.18 -7.72
N ASN A 38 1.10 -1.47 -7.38
CA ASN A 38 1.38 -2.54 -8.36
C ASN A 38 0.20 -2.82 -9.31
N ALA A 39 -1.02 -2.47 -8.92
CA ALA A 39 -2.16 -2.44 -9.84
C ALA A 39 -2.08 -1.29 -10.87
N GLY A 40 -1.26 -0.26 -10.61
CA GLY A 40 -0.91 0.83 -11.54
C GLY A 40 -2.00 1.86 -11.83
N HIS A 41 -3.26 1.56 -11.52
CA HIS A 41 -4.41 2.40 -11.87
C HIS A 41 -4.81 3.40 -10.78
N TRP A 42 -4.66 3.04 -9.51
CA TRP A 42 -5.39 3.70 -8.43
C TRP A 42 -4.73 4.96 -7.88
N LEU A 43 -3.40 4.99 -7.69
CA LEU A 43 -2.74 6.15 -7.06
C LEU A 43 -3.02 7.48 -7.81
N PRO A 44 -2.93 7.56 -9.16
CA PRO A 44 -3.25 8.80 -9.87
C PRO A 44 -4.71 9.23 -9.70
N GLN A 45 -5.66 8.28 -9.69
CA GLN A 45 -7.08 8.60 -9.50
C GLN A 45 -7.39 9.07 -8.08
N LEU A 46 -6.83 8.40 -7.07
CA LEU A 46 -7.01 8.79 -5.67
C LEU A 46 -6.41 10.17 -5.41
N ALA A 47 -5.24 10.46 -5.97
CA ALA A 47 -4.60 11.78 -5.90
C ALA A 47 -5.47 12.86 -6.56
N ALA A 48 -5.93 12.64 -7.79
CA ALA A 48 -6.79 13.58 -8.52
C ALA A 48 -8.14 13.82 -7.83
N ALA A 49 -8.66 12.81 -7.13
CA ALA A 49 -9.91 12.90 -6.38
C ALA A 49 -9.77 13.50 -4.97
N GLY A 50 -8.56 13.90 -4.54
CA GLY A 50 -8.29 14.44 -3.21
C GLY A 50 -8.40 13.41 -2.09
N LEU A 51 -8.22 12.12 -2.41
CA LEU A 51 -8.30 11.00 -1.46
C LEU A 51 -6.94 10.60 -0.88
N ILE A 52 -5.87 11.32 -1.25
CA ILE A 52 -4.55 11.19 -0.66
C ILE A 52 -4.23 12.52 0.00
N ALA A 53 -4.14 12.53 1.32
CA ALA A 53 -3.60 13.65 2.07
C ALA A 53 -2.07 13.58 2.00
N VAL A 54 -1.44 14.74 1.86
CA VAL A 54 0.02 14.86 1.77
C VAL A 54 0.50 16.01 2.65
N ASP A 55 1.72 15.87 3.16
CA ASP A 55 2.46 16.96 3.78
C ASP A 55 3.91 16.95 3.28
N TYR A 56 4.53 18.13 3.22
CA TYR A 56 5.91 18.25 2.77
C TYR A 56 6.88 17.68 3.80
N ASP A 57 8.01 17.17 3.33
CA ASP A 57 9.16 16.89 4.20
C ASP A 57 9.83 18.21 4.57
N ASP A 58 9.17 18.99 5.43
CA ASP A 58 9.78 20.15 6.03
C ASP A 58 10.68 19.63 7.18
N ASP A 59 11.92 19.26 6.87
CA ASP A 59 12.99 19.30 7.86
C ASP A 59 13.45 20.77 7.96
N PRO A 60 12.93 21.57 8.91
CA PRO A 60 13.33 22.97 9.06
C PRO A 60 14.79 23.13 9.50
N THR A 61 15.47 22.02 9.84
CA THR A 61 16.87 22.00 10.27
C THR A 61 17.84 21.54 9.19
N GLY A 62 17.32 21.06 8.05
CA GLY A 62 18.10 20.62 6.90
C GLY A 62 18.72 21.80 6.13
N PRO A 63 19.92 21.66 5.55
CA PRO A 63 20.48 22.69 4.67
C PRO A 63 19.58 22.89 3.44
N PRO A 64 19.36 24.14 2.97
CA PRO A 64 18.55 24.38 1.79
C PRO A 64 19.19 23.70 0.56
N THR A 65 18.50 22.70 0.02
CA THR A 65 18.99 21.87 -1.10
C THR A 65 18.75 22.51 -2.47
N GLY A 66 17.92 23.56 -2.53
CA GLY A 66 17.46 24.18 -3.79
C GLY A 66 16.52 23.29 -4.60
N GLN A 67 16.13 22.12 -4.05
CA GLN A 67 15.15 21.21 -4.62
C GLN A 67 13.77 21.56 -4.04
N ALA A 68 12.71 21.43 -4.84
CA ALA A 68 11.36 21.54 -4.29
C ALA A 68 11.20 20.50 -3.16
N PRO A 69 10.62 20.86 -2.00
CA PRO A 69 10.38 19.88 -0.95
C PRO A 69 9.53 18.74 -1.52
N GLY A 70 10.02 17.51 -1.36
CA GLY A 70 9.29 16.31 -1.74
C GLY A 70 8.15 16.05 -0.76
N VAL A 71 7.25 15.13 -1.12
CA VAL A 71 6.22 14.67 -0.19
C VAL A 71 6.86 13.83 0.93
N GLY A 72 6.83 14.33 2.16
CA GLY A 72 7.43 13.67 3.33
C GLY A 72 6.50 12.62 3.93
N TRP A 73 5.22 12.99 4.00
CA TRP A 73 4.14 12.18 4.55
C TRP A 73 2.98 12.10 3.56
N ALA A 74 2.38 10.92 3.44
CA ALA A 74 1.11 10.75 2.75
C ALA A 74 0.21 9.74 3.46
N SER A 75 -1.10 9.85 3.26
CA SER A 75 -2.09 8.86 3.72
C SER A 75 -3.33 8.84 2.82
N VAL A 76 -3.92 7.65 2.62
CA VAL A 76 -5.18 7.48 1.88
C VAL A 76 -6.37 7.67 2.83
N THR A 77 -7.36 8.45 2.43
CA THR A 77 -8.61 8.62 3.17
C THR A 77 -9.59 7.48 2.82
N TRP A 78 -9.42 6.32 3.44
CA TRP A 78 -10.15 5.08 3.11
C TRP A 78 -11.68 5.20 3.25
N VAL A 79 -12.16 5.94 4.24
CA VAL A 79 -13.60 6.16 4.49
C VAL A 79 -14.32 6.87 3.32
N ASP A 80 -13.58 7.65 2.53
CA ASP A 80 -14.13 8.47 1.45
C ASP A 80 -14.08 7.81 0.07
N ILE A 81 -13.50 6.61 -0.04
CA ILE A 81 -13.45 5.84 -1.30
C ILE A 81 -14.86 5.54 -1.82
N ASP A 82 -15.72 5.06 -0.93
CA ASP A 82 -17.04 4.60 -1.27
C ASP A 82 -17.98 5.76 -1.69
N PRO A 83 -17.98 6.91 -0.98
CA PRO A 83 -18.55 8.16 -1.50
C PRO A 83 -17.98 8.57 -2.86
N ALA A 84 -16.66 8.52 -3.05
CA ALA A 84 -16.02 8.94 -4.29
C ALA A 84 -16.44 8.09 -5.51
N LEU A 85 -16.64 6.78 -5.31
CA LEU A 85 -17.19 5.88 -6.33
C LEU A 85 -18.63 6.24 -6.69
N ARG A 86 -19.48 6.52 -5.69
CA ARG A 86 -20.89 6.89 -5.92
C ARG A 86 -21.03 8.23 -6.65
N GLU A 87 -20.14 9.16 -6.36
CA GLU A 87 -20.07 10.48 -6.99
C GLU A 87 -19.39 10.46 -8.36
N GLY A 88 -18.75 9.34 -8.74
CA GLY A 88 -18.04 9.20 -10.01
C GLY A 88 -16.71 9.95 -10.07
N ARG A 89 -16.14 10.37 -8.92
CA ARG A 89 -14.82 11.02 -8.84
C ARG A 89 -13.69 10.06 -9.18
N ILE A 90 -13.87 8.77 -8.88
CA ILE A 90 -12.97 7.68 -9.25
C ILE A 90 -13.77 6.55 -9.92
N HIS A 91 -13.12 5.81 -10.81
CA HIS A 91 -13.75 4.75 -11.60
C HIS A 91 -12.73 3.69 -12.03
N GLY A 92 -13.21 2.48 -12.26
CA GLY A 92 -12.39 1.37 -12.77
C GLY A 92 -13.25 0.25 -13.32
N SER A 93 -12.60 -0.70 -13.97
CA SER A 93 -13.22 -1.98 -14.32
C SER A 93 -13.67 -2.74 -13.07
N SER A 94 -14.54 -3.73 -13.24
CA SER A 94 -14.99 -4.56 -12.11
C SER A 94 -13.84 -5.22 -11.35
N GLY A 95 -12.80 -5.68 -12.04
CA GLY A 95 -11.59 -6.24 -11.42
C GLY A 95 -10.78 -5.17 -10.66
N GLN A 96 -10.59 -3.99 -11.24
CA GLN A 96 -9.91 -2.89 -10.55
C GLN A 96 -10.68 -2.47 -9.28
N LEU A 97 -12.02 -2.39 -9.35
CA LEU A 97 -12.85 -2.02 -8.20
C LEU A 97 -12.75 -3.04 -7.06
N ARG A 98 -12.65 -4.34 -7.39
CA ARG A 98 -12.38 -5.38 -6.39
C ARG A 98 -11.02 -5.21 -5.73
N ILE A 99 -9.99 -4.82 -6.48
CA ILE A 99 -8.66 -4.52 -5.92
C ILE A 99 -8.71 -3.30 -4.99
N LEU A 100 -9.42 -2.24 -5.36
CA LEU A 100 -9.58 -1.06 -4.50
C LEU A 100 -10.28 -1.41 -3.18
N ARG A 101 -11.36 -2.18 -3.25
CA ARG A 101 -12.09 -2.66 -2.07
C ARG A 101 -11.24 -3.59 -1.21
N ALA A 102 -10.45 -4.46 -1.83
CA ALA A 102 -9.52 -5.32 -1.11
C ALA A 102 -8.45 -4.50 -0.37
N ALA A 103 -7.87 -3.48 -1.01
CA ALA A 103 -6.93 -2.58 -0.36
C ALA A 103 -7.56 -1.84 0.83
N ALA A 104 -8.77 -1.30 0.67
CA ALA A 104 -9.51 -0.64 1.76
C ALA A 104 -9.86 -1.60 2.91
N SER A 105 -10.20 -2.86 2.58
CA SER A 105 -10.43 -3.91 3.58
C SER A 105 -9.17 -4.26 4.36
N ILE A 106 -8.03 -4.37 3.68
CA ILE A 106 -6.74 -4.65 4.29
C ILE A 106 -6.30 -3.49 5.20
N ALA A 107 -6.41 -2.24 4.73
CA ALA A 107 -5.92 -1.07 5.48
C ALA A 107 -6.84 -0.63 6.62
N ASP A 108 -8.16 -0.69 6.43
CA ASP A 108 -9.15 -0.03 7.31
C ASP A 108 -10.24 -1.01 7.81
N GLY A 109 -10.11 -2.31 7.51
CA GLY A 109 -11.04 -3.34 7.99
C GLY A 109 -12.42 -3.28 7.35
N GLN A 110 -12.58 -2.57 6.23
CA GLN A 110 -13.85 -2.47 5.51
C GLN A 110 -14.35 -3.86 5.07
N ALA A 111 -15.67 -4.08 5.12
CA ALA A 111 -16.27 -5.38 4.81
C ALA A 111 -16.04 -5.78 3.34
N LEU A 112 -15.62 -7.03 3.11
CA LEU A 112 -15.28 -7.55 1.80
C LEU A 112 -15.85 -8.96 1.62
N ASP A 113 -16.60 -9.17 0.54
CA ASP A 113 -17.02 -10.52 0.12
C ASP A 113 -15.86 -11.21 -0.63
N LEU A 114 -15.16 -12.10 0.07
CA LEU A 114 -14.03 -12.84 -0.51
C LEU A 114 -14.46 -13.77 -1.66
N GLY A 115 -15.70 -14.26 -1.68
CA GLY A 115 -16.22 -15.11 -2.75
C GLY A 115 -16.38 -14.35 -4.06
N ASP A 116 -16.97 -13.14 -4.01
CA ASP A 116 -17.04 -12.24 -5.18
C ASP A 116 -15.65 -11.81 -5.63
N VAL A 117 -14.76 -11.44 -4.70
CA VAL A 117 -13.41 -11.01 -5.05
C VAL A 117 -12.64 -12.15 -5.73
N ALA A 118 -12.59 -13.33 -5.12
CA ALA A 118 -11.81 -14.45 -5.64
C ALA A 118 -12.32 -14.94 -7.02
N SER A 119 -13.63 -14.91 -7.25
CA SER A 119 -14.22 -15.33 -8.52
C SER A 119 -14.18 -14.26 -9.62
N GLY A 120 -14.02 -12.99 -9.25
CA GLY A 120 -14.13 -11.85 -10.15
C GLY A 120 -12.82 -11.19 -10.56
N LEU A 121 -11.68 -11.69 -10.10
CA LEU A 121 -10.35 -11.22 -10.49
C LEU A 121 -9.74 -12.07 -11.62
N ASP A 122 -9.02 -11.40 -12.52
CA ASP A 122 -8.14 -12.10 -13.45
C ASP A 122 -6.88 -12.64 -12.74
N ARG A 123 -6.06 -13.40 -13.47
CA ARG A 123 -4.85 -14.02 -12.93
C ARG A 123 -3.85 -13.01 -12.34
N ARG A 124 -3.66 -11.85 -12.99
CA ARG A 124 -2.69 -10.84 -12.54
C ARG A 124 -3.17 -10.20 -11.25
N HIS A 125 -4.42 -9.74 -11.22
CA HIS A 125 -4.99 -9.12 -10.04
C HIS A 125 -5.11 -10.10 -8.86
N LEU A 126 -5.40 -11.37 -9.12
CA LEU A 126 -5.39 -12.40 -8.07
C LEU A 126 -3.98 -12.61 -7.49
N LEU A 127 -2.93 -12.63 -8.32
CA LEU A 127 -1.54 -12.71 -7.84
C LEU A 127 -1.15 -11.51 -6.97
N LEU A 128 -1.58 -10.30 -7.35
CA LEU A 128 -1.39 -9.09 -6.55
C LEU A 128 -2.09 -9.20 -5.19
N LEU A 129 -3.34 -9.65 -5.17
CA LEU A 129 -4.10 -9.82 -3.93
C LEU A 129 -3.44 -10.86 -3.00
N LEU A 130 -2.97 -11.99 -3.54
CA LEU A 130 -2.27 -13.01 -2.76
C LEU A 130 -0.95 -12.49 -2.18
N ALA A 131 -0.19 -11.70 -2.96
CA ALA A 131 1.01 -11.05 -2.47
C ALA A 131 0.71 -10.05 -1.34
N ALA A 132 -0.37 -9.26 -1.48
CA ALA A 132 -0.82 -8.35 -0.44
C ALA A 132 -1.18 -9.10 0.86
N ILE A 133 -1.97 -10.18 0.77
CA ILE A 133 -2.35 -11.00 1.94
C ILE A 133 -1.10 -11.61 2.61
N ALA A 134 -0.15 -12.13 1.83
CA ALA A 134 1.10 -12.67 2.36
C ALA A 134 1.95 -11.59 3.04
N HIS A 135 1.95 -10.35 2.50
CA HIS A 135 2.63 -9.20 3.09
C HIS A 135 1.98 -8.78 4.40
N THR A 136 0.65 -8.64 4.44
CA THR A 136 -0.12 -8.34 5.65
C THR A 136 0.16 -9.33 6.78
N GLY A 137 0.30 -10.62 6.43
CA GLY A 137 0.67 -11.66 7.39
C GLY A 137 2.12 -11.60 7.88
N GLY A 138 2.94 -10.65 7.42
CA GLY A 138 4.35 -10.54 7.79
C GLY A 138 5.21 -11.68 7.28
N SER A 139 4.78 -12.38 6.20
CA SER A 139 5.47 -13.61 5.78
C SER A 139 6.92 -13.41 5.34
N HIS A 140 7.29 -12.18 4.98
CA HIS A 140 8.66 -11.77 4.67
C HIS A 140 9.56 -11.63 5.92
N GLU A 141 8.99 -11.63 7.12
CA GLU A 141 9.71 -11.62 8.41
C GLU A 141 9.63 -12.95 9.16
N HIS A 142 8.92 -13.95 8.62
CA HIS A 142 8.85 -15.27 9.24
C HIS A 142 10.24 -15.89 9.33
N ARG A 143 10.57 -16.49 10.48
CA ARG A 143 11.86 -17.16 10.74
C ARG A 143 11.60 -18.60 11.17
N THR A 144 12.48 -19.52 10.82
CA THR A 144 12.48 -20.85 11.44
C THR A 144 13.19 -20.78 12.78
N GLN A 145 12.72 -21.61 13.72
CA GLN A 145 13.32 -21.74 15.03
C GLN A 145 14.07 -23.07 15.09
N ASP A 146 15.40 -23.00 15.21
CA ASP A 146 16.24 -24.18 15.39
C ASP A 146 16.56 -24.33 16.88
N VAL A 147 16.34 -25.55 17.40
CA VAL A 147 16.66 -25.91 18.80
C VAL A 147 17.86 -26.83 18.77
N TYR A 148 18.95 -26.43 19.41
CA TYR A 148 20.13 -27.29 19.55
C TYR A 148 19.80 -28.43 20.53
N PRO A 149 19.86 -29.70 20.11
CA PRO A 149 19.42 -30.82 20.94
C PRO A 149 20.26 -30.99 22.23
N ASP A 150 21.52 -30.54 22.20
CA ASP A 150 22.47 -30.77 23.30
C ASP A 150 22.42 -29.67 24.37
N THR A 151 22.06 -28.43 24.00
CA THR A 151 22.06 -27.27 24.90
C THR A 151 20.67 -26.72 25.18
N GLY A 152 19.67 -27.12 24.38
CA GLY A 152 18.33 -26.51 24.38
C GLY A 152 18.33 -25.05 23.90
N ALA A 153 19.45 -24.54 23.39
CA ALA A 153 19.56 -23.18 22.91
C ALA A 153 18.70 -22.99 21.65
N VAL A 154 17.98 -21.86 21.61
CA VAL A 154 17.14 -21.47 20.48
C VAL A 154 17.88 -20.43 19.65
N PHE A 155 18.04 -20.71 18.36
CA PHE A 155 18.48 -19.73 17.38
C PHE A 155 17.37 -19.47 16.36
N LEU A 156 17.15 -18.19 16.06
CA LEU A 156 16.30 -17.77 14.95
C LEU A 156 17.15 -17.74 13.68
N SER A 157 16.64 -18.35 12.62
CA SER A 157 17.26 -18.26 11.30
C SER A 157 17.15 -16.85 10.72
N ASP A 158 17.81 -16.64 9.59
CA ASP A 158 17.50 -15.53 8.71
C ASP A 158 16.00 -15.54 8.29
N PRO A 159 15.42 -14.38 7.94
CA PRO A 159 14.05 -14.31 7.44
C PRO A 159 13.85 -15.22 6.21
N LEU A 160 12.71 -15.91 6.19
CA LEU A 160 12.26 -16.67 5.05
C LEU A 160 11.81 -15.72 3.93
N PRO A 161 11.88 -16.16 2.65
CA PRO A 161 11.22 -15.44 1.57
C PRO A 161 9.72 -15.29 1.84
N SER A 162 9.13 -14.18 1.38
CA SER A 162 7.67 -13.99 1.41
C SER A 162 6.95 -15.21 0.85
N LEU A 163 5.84 -15.61 1.49
CA LEU A 163 5.04 -16.74 1.06
C LEU A 163 4.52 -16.57 -0.38
N GLN A 164 4.24 -15.32 -0.77
CA GLN A 164 3.93 -14.93 -2.13
C GLN A 164 4.70 -13.66 -2.48
N ALA A 165 5.58 -13.75 -3.47
CA ALA A 165 6.28 -12.57 -4.00
C ALA A 165 5.32 -11.69 -4.81
N TRP A 166 5.56 -10.37 -4.76
CA TRP A 166 4.92 -9.42 -5.67
C TRP A 166 5.35 -9.74 -7.12
N PRO A 167 4.40 -9.82 -8.08
CA PRO A 167 4.75 -9.99 -9.49
C PRO A 167 5.49 -8.75 -10.02
N PRO A 168 6.33 -8.89 -11.07
CA PRO A 168 6.98 -7.74 -11.69
C PRO A 168 5.94 -6.75 -12.22
N ARG A 169 6.27 -5.45 -12.17
CA ARG A 169 5.50 -4.41 -12.85
C ARG A 169 5.67 -4.56 -14.36
N ASP A 170 4.60 -4.24 -15.09
CA ASP A 170 4.64 -4.19 -16.56
C ASP A 170 5.31 -2.89 -17.03
#